data_AF-A0A369CI85-F1
#
_entry.id   AF-A0A369CI85-F1
#
_cell.length_a   1.000
_cell.length_b   1.000
_cell.length_c   1.000
_cell.angle_alpha   90.00
_cell.angle_beta   90.00
_cell.angle_gamma   90.00
#
_symmetry.space_group_name_H-M   'P 1'
#
loop_
_entity.id
_entity.type
_entity.pdbx_description
1 polymer ?
#
loop_
_entity_poly.entity_id
_entity_poly.type
_entity_poly.pdbx_seq_one_letter_code
_entity_poly.pdbx_strand_id
1 'polypeptide(L)'
;MKSTSRTLAVLVLGLLLGVTLAPNHYVFAEHEEARSLPLPLDELRTFTEVFAKIKSDYVETVDDKQLLDYAIQGMLSGLDPHSSYLSPKDYEDLQVGTTGEFGGLGIEVGMENGFVKVIAPIDDTPASRAGIEAGDLIIRLDDKPVKGLTLDECVAIMRGKPGTEIVLTIVREGTEKPFQITLKRDIIRVKSVKSRMLEEGYGYLRISQFQAHTGDNLIEAIDGLKREAGDQLKGVVLDLRNNPGGVLNAAVAVSDAFLEQGTIVYTEGRASDSELRFNARPQDVLKGAPMVVLVNGGSASASEIVAGALQDQKRAVIMGTKTFGKGSVQTILPLTNNSALKLTTARYYTPSGRSIQAEGITPDITVENVKVGDVVDDGVARLKEADLTRHLANGDAKPKDGEGAGKKGAGPAGEQAPATGEEQLSLARTDYQLYEALNLLKGLNILEQRRR
;
A
#
# COMPACT_ATOMS: atom_id res chain seq x y z
N MET A 1 1.12 87.49 28.02
CA MET A 1 1.75 86.42 27.20
C MET A 1 2.27 85.37 28.20
N LYS A 2 1.78 84.14 28.32
CA LYS A 2 1.83 83.09 27.30
C LYS A 2 0.96 81.87 27.74
N SER A 3 -0.28 82.08 28.23
CA SER A 3 -1.22 80.96 28.47
C SER A 3 -1.41 80.14 27.19
N THR A 4 -1.64 80.84 26.09
CA THR A 4 -1.68 80.28 24.73
C THR A 4 -0.37 79.61 24.30
N SER A 5 0.81 80.07 24.74
CA SER A 5 2.07 79.38 24.42
C SER A 5 2.35 78.16 25.29
N ARG A 6 1.76 78.06 26.49
CA ARG A 6 1.79 76.83 27.29
C ARG A 6 0.87 75.77 26.68
N THR A 7 -0.32 76.15 26.24
CA THR A 7 -1.23 75.22 25.55
C THR A 7 -0.65 74.75 24.22
N LEU A 8 -0.02 75.66 23.47
CA LEU A 8 0.69 75.31 22.23
C LEU A 8 1.90 74.41 22.50
N ALA A 9 2.68 74.67 23.55
CA ALA A 9 3.80 73.81 23.91
C ALA A 9 3.35 72.41 24.34
N VAL A 10 2.24 72.29 25.07
CA VAL A 10 1.67 70.99 25.47
C VAL A 10 1.09 70.24 24.26
N LEU A 11 0.45 70.94 23.31
CA LEU A 11 -0.03 70.33 22.07
C LEU A 11 1.12 69.88 21.17
N VAL A 12 2.17 70.69 21.04
CA VAL A 12 3.37 70.33 20.25
C VAL A 12 4.12 69.18 20.90
N LEU A 13 4.24 69.16 22.24
CA LEU A 13 4.87 68.06 22.97
C LEU A 13 4.02 66.78 22.91
N GLY A 14 2.69 66.90 22.96
CA GLY A 14 1.77 65.77 22.77
C GLY A 14 1.79 65.21 21.35
N LEU A 15 1.94 66.06 20.33
CA LEU A 15 2.10 65.64 18.94
C LEU A 15 3.46 64.96 18.70
N LEU A 16 4.53 65.48 19.30
CA LEU A 16 5.86 64.87 19.26
C LEU A 16 5.91 63.53 19.98
N LEU A 17 5.26 63.40 21.15
CA LEU A 17 5.14 62.13 21.88
C LEU A 17 4.21 61.14 21.17
N GLY A 18 3.14 61.61 20.51
CA GLY A 18 2.25 60.76 19.72
C GLY A 18 2.93 60.18 18.47
N VAL A 19 3.86 60.92 17.86
CA VAL A 19 4.67 60.46 16.72
C VAL A 19 5.82 59.53 17.15
N THR A 20 6.33 59.64 18.38
CA THR A 20 7.40 58.75 18.89
C THR A 20 6.89 57.49 19.59
N LEU A 21 5.64 57.46 20.07
CA LEU A 21 5.01 56.31 20.73
C LEU A 21 4.03 55.53 19.85
N ALA A 22 3.79 55.96 18.61
CA ALA A 22 3.24 55.06 17.61
C ALA A 22 4.33 54.02 17.31
N PRO A 23 4.15 52.72 17.64
CA PRO A 23 5.04 51.73 17.10
C PRO A 23 4.87 51.82 15.58
N ASN A 24 5.91 52.29 14.90
CA ASN A 24 6.18 51.92 13.53
C ASN A 24 6.43 50.41 13.53
N HIS A 25 5.38 49.63 13.78
CA HIS A 25 5.24 48.32 13.18
C HIS A 25 5.04 48.60 11.69
N TYR A 26 6.14 48.95 11.02
CA TYR A 26 6.38 48.31 9.75
C TYR A 26 6.34 46.83 10.07
N VAL A 27 5.16 46.25 9.90
CA VAL A 27 5.07 44.84 9.56
C VAL A 27 5.87 44.78 8.29
N PHE A 28 7.17 44.49 8.42
CA PHE A 28 7.88 43.75 7.40
C PHE A 28 7.07 42.46 7.31
N ALA A 29 6.03 42.49 6.48
CA ALA A 29 5.73 41.33 5.69
C ALA A 29 7.06 41.06 5.00
N GLU A 30 7.80 40.10 5.52
CA GLU A 30 8.66 39.29 4.70
C GLU A 30 7.75 38.78 3.59
N HIS A 31 7.59 39.61 2.56
CA HIS A 31 7.51 39.09 1.22
C HIS A 31 8.80 38.28 1.12
N GLU A 32 8.72 36.99 1.47
CA GLU A 32 9.41 36.01 0.66
C GLU A 32 9.07 36.42 -0.76
N GLU A 33 10.01 37.12 -1.40
CA GLU A 33 10.03 37.23 -2.84
C GLU A 33 9.89 35.79 -3.31
N ALA A 34 8.70 35.42 -3.77
CA ALA A 34 8.54 34.26 -4.61
C ALA A 34 9.59 34.45 -5.68
N ARG A 35 10.71 33.72 -5.58
CA ARG A 35 11.88 33.83 -6.47
C ARG A 35 11.33 33.80 -7.88
N SER A 36 11.16 34.97 -8.49
CA SER A 36 10.76 35.09 -9.87
C SER A 36 12.01 34.70 -10.63
N LEU A 37 12.13 33.40 -10.90
CA LEU A 37 13.16 32.91 -11.80
C LEU A 37 12.99 33.71 -13.10
N PRO A 38 14.02 34.47 -13.53
CA PRO A 38 13.90 35.31 -14.71
C PRO A 38 13.49 34.43 -15.90
N LEU A 39 12.43 34.82 -16.61
CA LEU A 39 11.94 34.05 -17.74
C LEU A 39 12.99 34.03 -18.86
N PRO A 40 13.30 32.86 -19.44
CA PRO A 40 14.28 32.73 -20.51
C PRO A 40 13.66 33.20 -21.84
N LEU A 41 13.71 34.51 -22.12
CA LEU A 41 12.97 35.12 -23.23
C LEU A 41 13.42 34.64 -24.61
N ASP A 42 14.70 34.38 -24.81
CA ASP A 42 15.25 33.91 -26.10
C ASP A 42 14.83 32.47 -26.40
N GLU A 43 14.83 31.60 -25.39
CA GLU A 43 14.37 30.23 -25.47
C GLU A 43 12.85 30.16 -25.66
N LEU A 44 12.09 31.03 -24.98
CA LEU A 44 10.64 31.15 -25.19
C LEU A 44 10.32 31.62 -26.61
N ARG A 45 11.10 32.54 -27.16
CA ARG A 45 10.97 32.95 -28.56
C ARG A 45 11.29 31.80 -29.52
N THR A 46 12.35 31.05 -29.26
CA THR A 46 12.70 29.87 -30.06
C THR A 46 11.58 28.81 -30.01
N PHE A 47 11.01 28.58 -28.83
CA PHE A 47 9.88 27.67 -28.64
C PHE A 47 8.65 28.10 -29.47
N THR A 48 8.30 29.39 -29.44
CA THR A 48 7.16 29.89 -30.23
C THR A 48 7.44 29.87 -31.74
N GLU A 49 8.67 30.14 -32.18
CA GLU A 49 9.09 30.02 -33.58
C GLU A 49 8.95 28.57 -34.08
N VAL A 50 9.40 27.58 -33.30
CA VAL A 50 9.24 26.15 -33.63
C VAL A 50 7.77 25.74 -33.66
N PHE A 51 6.99 26.15 -32.65
CA PHE A 51 5.54 25.87 -32.60
C PHE A 51 4.83 26.41 -33.85
N ALA A 52 5.09 27.67 -34.22
CA ALA A 52 4.50 28.30 -35.40
C ALA A 52 4.91 27.58 -36.70
N LYS A 53 6.17 27.17 -36.83
CA LYS A 53 6.68 26.45 -38.00
C LYS A 53 6.02 25.08 -38.17
N ILE A 54 5.79 24.35 -37.08
CA ILE A 54 5.04 23.08 -37.12
C ILE A 54 3.61 23.34 -37.60
N LYS A 55 2.93 24.35 -37.06
CA LYS A 55 1.55 24.69 -37.45
C LYS A 55 1.42 25.09 -38.93
N SER A 56 2.43 25.73 -39.51
CA SER A 56 2.39 26.21 -40.90
C SER A 56 2.86 25.18 -41.92
N ASP A 57 3.86 24.35 -41.57
CA ASP A 57 4.61 23.56 -42.55
C ASP A 57 4.47 22.04 -42.36
N TYR A 58 3.92 21.56 -41.23
CA TYR A 58 3.69 20.13 -41.04
C TYR A 58 2.59 19.63 -41.99
N VAL A 59 2.78 18.42 -42.53
CA VAL A 59 1.95 17.87 -43.60
C VAL A 59 0.49 17.63 -43.19
N GLU A 60 0.24 17.48 -41.89
CA GLU A 60 -1.09 17.30 -41.30
C GLU A 60 -1.42 18.43 -40.33
N THR A 61 -2.71 18.76 -40.20
CA THR A 61 -3.17 19.71 -39.19
C THR A 61 -3.14 19.07 -37.80
N VAL A 62 -2.42 19.69 -36.88
CA VAL A 62 -2.39 19.29 -35.46
C VAL A 62 -3.07 20.35 -34.61
N ASP A 63 -3.86 19.92 -33.62
CA ASP A 63 -4.52 20.81 -32.66
C ASP A 63 -3.52 21.47 -31.71
N ASP A 64 -3.77 22.73 -31.32
CA ASP A 64 -2.85 23.51 -30.48
C ASP A 64 -2.68 22.87 -29.09
N LYS A 65 -3.77 22.36 -28.50
CA LYS A 65 -3.71 21.69 -27.20
C LYS A 65 -2.86 20.43 -27.28
N GLN A 66 -3.04 19.65 -28.35
CA GLN A 66 -2.27 18.42 -28.55
C GLN A 66 -0.77 18.70 -28.71
N LEU A 67 -0.40 19.74 -29.47
CA LEU A 67 1.01 20.10 -29.66
C LEU A 67 1.65 20.63 -28.37
N LEU A 68 0.90 21.41 -27.57
CA LEU A 68 1.33 21.85 -26.23
C LEU A 68 1.45 20.67 -25.25
N ASP A 69 0.52 19.72 -25.28
CA ASP A 69 0.58 18.51 -24.45
C ASP A 69 1.86 17.70 -24.77
N TYR A 70 2.22 17.57 -26.05
CA TYR A 70 3.49 16.93 -26.46
C TYR A 70 4.71 17.68 -25.95
N ALA A 71 4.71 19.02 -26.01
CA ALA A 71 5.81 19.82 -25.48
C ALA A 71 5.98 19.62 -23.97
N ILE A 72 4.87 19.65 -23.21
CA ILE A 72 4.88 19.44 -21.75
C ILE A 72 5.39 18.03 -21.41
N GLN A 73 4.89 17.00 -22.10
CA GLN A 73 5.35 15.62 -21.92
C GLN A 73 6.84 15.47 -22.24
N GLY A 74 7.31 16.09 -23.32
CA GLY A 74 8.71 16.11 -23.72
C GLY A 74 9.62 16.71 -22.64
N MET A 75 9.25 17.88 -22.09
CA MET A 75 10.01 18.52 -21.00
C MET A 75 10.19 17.59 -19.79
N LEU A 76 9.13 16.88 -19.40
CA LEU A 76 9.15 16.03 -18.21
C LEU A 76 9.87 14.70 -18.43
N SER A 77 9.74 14.12 -19.63
CA SER A 77 10.44 12.88 -20.00
C SER A 77 11.96 13.01 -19.94
N GLY A 78 12.48 14.22 -20.13
CA GLY A 78 13.92 14.53 -20.03
C GLY A 78 14.44 14.67 -18.60
N LEU A 79 13.57 14.77 -17.58
CA LEU A 79 13.99 14.95 -16.20
C LEU A 79 14.34 13.61 -15.53
N ASP A 80 13.36 12.71 -15.46
CA ASP A 80 13.46 11.40 -14.82
C ASP A 80 12.25 10.51 -15.23
N PRO A 81 12.29 9.18 -15.04
CA PRO A 81 11.20 8.28 -15.46
C PRO A 81 9.95 8.32 -14.56
N HIS A 82 9.92 9.19 -13.56
CA HIS A 82 8.85 9.31 -12.57
C HIS A 82 8.17 10.68 -12.58
N SER A 83 8.73 11.66 -13.27
CA SER A 83 8.14 12.98 -13.48
C SER A 83 7.24 12.95 -14.72
N SER A 84 5.97 13.35 -14.58
CA SER A 84 4.98 13.22 -15.65
C SER A 84 3.86 14.25 -15.53
N TYR A 85 3.33 14.66 -16.69
CA TYR A 85 2.09 15.42 -16.77
C TYR A 85 0.92 14.45 -16.70
N LEU A 86 0.00 14.70 -15.77
CA LEU A 86 -1.20 13.88 -15.58
C LEU A 86 -2.37 14.61 -16.20
N SER A 87 -2.99 14.02 -17.22
CA SER A 87 -4.27 14.52 -17.73
C SER A 87 -5.34 14.49 -16.63
N PRO A 88 -6.49 15.16 -16.79
CA PRO A 88 -7.55 15.10 -15.79
C PRO A 88 -7.97 13.66 -15.42
N LYS A 89 -8.01 12.76 -16.40
CA LYS A 89 -8.29 11.34 -16.17
C LYS A 89 -7.17 10.66 -15.39
N ASP A 90 -5.92 10.83 -15.81
CA ASP A 90 -4.78 10.20 -15.12
C ASP A 90 -4.61 10.73 -13.69
N TYR A 91 -4.96 11.99 -13.45
CA TYR A 91 -4.94 12.58 -12.13
C TYR A 91 -6.05 12.00 -11.23
N GLU A 92 -7.27 11.84 -11.75
CA GLU A 92 -8.36 11.16 -11.04
C GLU A 92 -8.00 9.69 -10.73
N ASP A 93 -7.46 8.95 -11.70
CA ASP A 93 -7.04 7.56 -11.50
C ASP A 93 -5.92 7.44 -10.45
N LEU A 94 -4.97 8.39 -10.44
CA LEU A 94 -3.94 8.46 -9.39
C LEU A 94 -4.55 8.76 -8.01
N GLN A 95 -5.51 9.68 -7.93
CA GLN A 95 -6.21 9.97 -6.67
C GLN A 95 -6.91 8.72 -6.14
N VAL A 96 -7.68 8.02 -6.98
CA VAL A 96 -8.35 6.77 -6.60
C VAL A 96 -7.33 5.73 -6.11
N GLY A 97 -6.21 5.56 -6.82
CA GLY A 97 -5.17 4.61 -6.42
C GLY A 97 -4.46 4.96 -5.11
N THR A 98 -4.40 6.24 -4.73
CA THR A 98 -3.71 6.70 -3.52
C THR A 98 -4.64 6.79 -2.31
N THR A 99 -5.90 7.15 -2.49
CA THR A 99 -6.91 7.14 -1.42
C THR A 99 -7.42 5.72 -1.16
N GLY A 100 -7.44 4.86 -2.19
CA GLY A 100 -8.18 3.61 -2.17
C GLY A 100 -9.70 3.81 -2.21
N GLU A 101 -10.13 5.02 -2.58
CA GLU A 101 -11.52 5.46 -2.56
C GLU A 101 -11.98 5.88 -3.94
N PHE A 102 -13.17 5.45 -4.34
CA PHE A 102 -13.82 5.96 -5.56
C PHE A 102 -15.33 6.02 -5.41
N GLY A 103 -15.96 6.95 -6.13
CA GLY A 103 -17.42 7.03 -6.21
C GLY A 103 -17.96 5.94 -7.14
N GLY A 104 -18.79 5.03 -6.62
CA GLY A 104 -19.32 3.93 -7.40
C GLY A 104 -20.31 3.04 -6.65
N LEU A 105 -20.46 1.82 -7.15
CA LEU A 105 -21.47 0.86 -6.69
C LEU A 105 -20.88 -0.24 -5.79
N GLY A 106 -19.56 -0.46 -5.88
CA GLY A 106 -18.87 -1.52 -5.15
C GLY A 106 -19.04 -2.90 -5.77
N ILE A 107 -18.83 -3.01 -7.09
CA ILE A 107 -18.98 -4.26 -7.85
C ILE A 107 -17.67 -4.54 -8.57
N GLU A 108 -17.15 -5.76 -8.44
CA GLU A 108 -16.11 -6.28 -9.32
C GLU A 108 -16.77 -6.89 -10.56
N VAL A 109 -16.34 -6.42 -11.74
CA VAL A 109 -17.00 -6.75 -13.01
C VAL A 109 -15.99 -7.22 -14.05
N GLY A 110 -16.45 -8.13 -14.91
CA GLY A 110 -15.77 -8.55 -16.13
C GLY A 110 -16.68 -8.44 -17.34
N MET A 111 -16.16 -8.77 -18.52
CA MET A 111 -16.95 -8.85 -19.74
C MET A 111 -17.16 -10.32 -20.11
N GLU A 112 -18.41 -10.73 -20.35
CA GLU A 112 -18.75 -12.06 -20.84
C GLU A 112 -19.80 -11.96 -21.94
N ASN A 113 -19.52 -12.53 -23.11
CA ASN A 113 -20.42 -12.55 -24.27
C ASN A 113 -20.98 -11.17 -24.67
N GLY A 114 -20.21 -10.09 -24.43
CA GLY A 114 -20.61 -8.71 -24.73
C GLY A 114 -21.55 -8.07 -23.71
N PHE A 115 -21.69 -8.67 -22.53
CA PHE A 115 -22.37 -8.12 -21.37
C PHE A 115 -21.42 -7.98 -20.19
N VAL A 116 -21.74 -7.07 -19.27
CA VAL A 116 -20.97 -6.91 -18.04
C VAL A 116 -21.42 -7.99 -17.06
N LYS A 117 -20.50 -8.88 -16.69
CA LYS A 117 -20.73 -9.92 -15.69
C LYS A 117 -20.20 -9.47 -14.34
N VAL A 118 -21.00 -9.65 -13.30
CA VAL A 118 -20.58 -9.47 -11.93
C VAL A 118 -19.70 -10.64 -11.52
N ILE A 119 -18.45 -10.35 -11.17
CA ILE A 119 -17.53 -11.32 -10.59
C ILE A 119 -17.90 -11.49 -9.12
N ALA A 120 -17.97 -10.39 -8.37
CA ALA A 120 -18.41 -10.37 -6.98
C ALA A 120 -18.85 -8.96 -6.56
N PRO A 121 -19.88 -8.83 -5.70
CA PRO A 121 -20.11 -7.59 -4.96
C PRO A 121 -19.00 -7.41 -3.90
N ILE A 122 -18.64 -6.16 -3.63
CA ILE A 122 -17.74 -5.83 -2.52
C ILE A 122 -18.59 -5.73 -1.24
N ASP A 123 -18.14 -6.36 -0.16
CA ASP A 123 -18.83 -6.33 1.14
C ASP A 123 -19.07 -4.89 1.63
N ASP A 124 -20.18 -4.67 2.33
CA ASP A 124 -20.57 -3.39 2.91
C ASP A 124 -20.71 -2.23 1.89
N THR A 125 -20.92 -2.53 0.61
CA THR A 125 -21.16 -1.52 -0.45
C THR A 125 -22.62 -1.47 -0.90
N PRO A 126 -23.05 -0.42 -1.65
CA PRO A 126 -24.41 -0.33 -2.18
C PRO A 126 -24.83 -1.58 -2.96
N ALA A 127 -23.93 -2.16 -3.77
CA ALA A 127 -24.21 -3.37 -4.53
C ALA A 127 -24.50 -4.59 -3.66
N SER A 128 -23.66 -4.83 -2.64
CA SER A 128 -23.87 -5.92 -1.69
C SER A 128 -25.20 -5.74 -0.93
N ARG A 129 -25.47 -4.53 -0.44
CA ARG A 129 -26.75 -4.20 0.25
C ARG A 129 -27.98 -4.34 -0.63
N ALA A 130 -27.83 -4.14 -1.94
CA ALA A 130 -28.92 -4.27 -2.90
C ALA A 130 -29.14 -5.71 -3.38
N GLY A 131 -28.35 -6.67 -2.90
CA GLY A 131 -28.51 -8.09 -3.23
C GLY A 131 -28.01 -8.45 -4.63
N ILE A 132 -27.03 -7.71 -5.16
CA ILE A 132 -26.30 -8.13 -6.37
C ILE A 132 -25.46 -9.36 -6.04
N GLU A 133 -25.47 -10.34 -6.94
CA GLU A 133 -24.81 -11.64 -6.73
C GLU A 133 -23.73 -11.90 -7.78
N ALA A 134 -22.75 -12.72 -7.41
CA ALA A 134 -21.76 -13.22 -8.36
C ALA A 134 -22.47 -14.00 -9.49
N GLY A 135 -22.10 -13.71 -10.73
CA GLY A 135 -22.72 -14.30 -11.92
C GLY A 135 -23.84 -13.48 -12.54
N ASP A 136 -24.33 -12.42 -11.89
CA ASP A 136 -25.29 -11.48 -12.47
C ASP A 136 -24.77 -10.88 -13.79
N LEU A 137 -25.63 -10.82 -14.81
CA LEU A 137 -25.34 -10.16 -16.08
C LEU A 137 -26.05 -8.81 -16.16
N ILE A 138 -25.29 -7.72 -16.17
CA ILE A 138 -25.80 -6.36 -16.36
C ILE A 138 -25.95 -6.12 -17.86
N ILE A 139 -27.20 -5.94 -18.29
CA ILE A 139 -27.55 -5.78 -19.71
C ILE A 139 -27.87 -4.32 -20.09
N ARG A 140 -28.21 -3.48 -19.10
CA ARG A 140 -28.42 -2.03 -19.29
C ARG A 140 -27.93 -1.23 -18.09
N LEU A 141 -27.41 -0.05 -18.37
CA LEU A 141 -27.02 0.99 -17.42
C LEU A 141 -27.93 2.21 -17.68
N ASP A 142 -28.84 2.48 -16.76
CA ASP A 142 -30.01 3.33 -16.99
C ASP A 142 -30.75 2.89 -18.27
N ASP A 143 -30.91 3.82 -19.22
CA ASP A 143 -31.53 3.56 -20.51
C ASP A 143 -30.54 3.09 -21.60
N LYS A 144 -29.26 2.94 -21.27
CA LYS A 144 -28.23 2.56 -22.26
C LYS A 144 -28.00 1.04 -22.26
N PRO A 145 -28.12 0.36 -23.41
CA PRO A 145 -27.73 -1.04 -23.51
C PRO A 145 -26.21 -1.18 -23.34
N VAL A 146 -25.78 -2.22 -22.62
CA VAL A 146 -24.36 -2.53 -22.40
C VAL A 146 -23.69 -3.04 -23.68
N LYS A 147 -24.43 -3.77 -24.51
CA LYS A 147 -23.91 -4.38 -25.73
C LYS A 147 -23.41 -3.31 -26.70
N GLY A 148 -22.13 -3.41 -27.10
CA GLY A 148 -21.46 -2.46 -27.98
C GLY A 148 -20.59 -1.44 -27.24
N LEU A 149 -20.67 -1.38 -25.90
CA LEU A 149 -19.74 -0.64 -25.07
C LEU A 149 -18.56 -1.54 -24.67
N THR A 150 -17.40 -0.92 -24.48
CA THR A 150 -16.24 -1.53 -23.84
C THR A 150 -16.46 -1.62 -22.32
N LEU A 151 -15.70 -2.48 -21.65
CA LEU A 151 -15.76 -2.60 -20.19
C LEU A 151 -15.46 -1.25 -19.51
N ASP A 152 -14.46 -0.52 -20.00
CA ASP A 152 -14.06 0.77 -19.45
C ASP A 152 -15.17 1.83 -19.56
N GLU A 153 -15.89 1.86 -20.69
CA GLU A 153 -17.05 2.75 -20.85
C GLU A 153 -18.17 2.39 -19.88
N CYS A 154 -18.45 1.09 -19.70
CA CYS A 154 -19.43 0.65 -18.70
C CYS A 154 -19.02 1.03 -17.28
N VAL A 155 -17.74 0.84 -16.91
CA VAL A 155 -17.20 1.24 -15.61
C VAL A 155 -17.29 2.74 -15.41
N ALA A 156 -16.98 3.55 -16.44
CA ALA A 156 -17.10 5.00 -16.37
C ALA A 156 -18.55 5.47 -16.13
N ILE A 157 -19.55 4.77 -16.70
CA ILE A 157 -20.98 5.05 -16.45
C ILE A 157 -21.40 4.61 -15.04
N MET A 158 -20.92 3.45 -14.57
CA MET A 158 -21.24 2.95 -13.23
C MET A 158 -20.59 3.79 -12.13
N ARG A 159 -19.38 4.32 -12.37
CA ARG A 159 -18.75 5.33 -11.53
C ARG A 159 -19.50 6.67 -11.61
N GLY A 160 -19.29 7.51 -10.62
CA GLY A 160 -19.91 8.83 -10.59
C GLY A 160 -19.93 9.43 -9.20
N LYS A 161 -20.44 10.66 -9.11
CA LYS A 161 -20.47 11.41 -7.86
C LYS A 161 -21.26 10.64 -6.78
N PRO A 162 -20.69 10.45 -5.57
CA PRO A 162 -21.43 9.87 -4.45
C PRO A 162 -22.76 10.59 -4.20
N GLY A 163 -23.78 9.81 -3.89
CA GLY A 163 -25.14 10.27 -3.67
C GLY A 163 -26.03 10.32 -4.91
N THR A 164 -25.48 10.17 -6.12
CA THR A 164 -26.26 10.06 -7.36
C THR A 164 -26.77 8.63 -7.57
N GLU A 165 -27.87 8.48 -8.31
CA GLU A 165 -28.48 7.17 -8.57
C GLU A 165 -28.11 6.63 -9.97
N ILE A 166 -28.21 5.31 -10.12
CA ILE A 166 -28.14 4.59 -11.40
C ILE A 166 -29.06 3.38 -11.32
N VAL A 167 -29.73 3.08 -12.43
CA VAL A 167 -30.57 1.89 -12.57
C VAL A 167 -29.80 0.82 -13.34
N LEU A 168 -29.59 -0.34 -12.74
CA LEU A 168 -29.03 -1.50 -13.43
C LEU A 168 -30.16 -2.43 -13.85
N THR A 169 -30.17 -2.87 -15.12
CA THR A 169 -31.02 -3.99 -15.54
C THR A 169 -30.20 -5.27 -15.56
N ILE A 170 -30.58 -6.25 -14.74
CA ILE A 170 -29.82 -7.46 -14.46
C ILE A 170 -30.58 -8.70 -14.97
N VAL A 171 -29.83 -9.66 -15.50
CA VAL A 171 -30.26 -11.02 -15.76
C VAL A 171 -29.52 -11.95 -14.80
N ARG A 172 -30.27 -12.70 -14.00
CA ARG A 172 -29.73 -13.65 -13.02
C ARG A 172 -30.12 -15.07 -13.41
N GLU A 173 -29.18 -15.99 -13.30
CA GLU A 173 -29.44 -17.41 -13.52
C GLU A 173 -30.55 -17.91 -12.56
N GLY A 174 -31.48 -18.71 -13.07
CA GLY A 174 -32.64 -19.18 -12.31
C GLY A 174 -33.80 -18.18 -12.15
N THR A 175 -33.67 -16.95 -12.66
CA THR A 175 -34.76 -15.96 -12.69
C THR A 175 -35.36 -15.85 -14.09
N GLU A 176 -36.69 -15.99 -14.24
CA GLU A 176 -37.34 -16.02 -15.57
C GLU A 176 -37.28 -14.71 -16.36
N LYS A 177 -37.18 -13.56 -15.67
CA LYS A 177 -37.22 -12.23 -16.31
C LYS A 177 -36.09 -11.33 -15.80
N PRO A 178 -35.53 -10.48 -16.66
CA PRO A 178 -34.65 -9.41 -16.21
C PRO A 178 -35.37 -8.50 -15.22
N PHE A 179 -34.64 -7.98 -14.23
CA PHE A 179 -35.18 -7.06 -13.24
C PHE A 179 -34.27 -5.84 -13.08
N GLN A 180 -34.81 -4.78 -12.51
CA GLN A 180 -34.10 -3.52 -12.30
C GLN A 180 -33.76 -3.33 -10.83
N ILE A 181 -32.55 -2.85 -10.57
CA ILE A 181 -32.10 -2.39 -9.25
C ILE A 181 -31.66 -0.94 -9.39
N THR A 182 -32.25 -0.06 -8.59
CA THR A 182 -31.75 1.31 -8.40
C THR A 182 -30.73 1.33 -7.29
N LEU A 183 -29.53 1.83 -7.59
CA LEU A 183 -28.44 1.95 -6.66
C LEU A 183 -28.06 3.41 -6.48
N LYS A 184 -27.81 3.79 -5.24
CA LYS A 184 -27.19 5.07 -4.92
C LYS A 184 -25.68 4.88 -4.86
N ARG A 185 -24.93 5.62 -5.69
CA ARG A 185 -23.47 5.63 -5.66
C ARG A 185 -22.98 6.09 -4.29
N ASP A 186 -21.94 5.45 -3.80
CA ASP A 186 -21.32 5.76 -2.53
C ASP A 186 -19.80 5.81 -2.68
N ILE A 187 -19.09 6.27 -1.65
CA ILE A 187 -17.64 6.18 -1.60
C ILE A 187 -17.26 4.74 -1.28
N ILE A 188 -16.70 4.05 -2.27
CA ILE A 188 -16.25 2.66 -2.14
C ILE A 188 -14.82 2.66 -1.65
N ARG A 189 -14.56 1.91 -0.59
CA ARG A 189 -13.24 1.74 0.02
C ARG A 189 -12.69 0.37 -0.27
N VAL A 190 -11.54 0.30 -0.92
CA VAL A 190 -10.84 -0.97 -1.13
C VAL A 190 -9.90 -1.21 0.05
N LYS A 191 -10.00 -2.38 0.68
CA LYS A 191 -9.08 -2.75 1.77
C LYS A 191 -7.69 -3.04 1.19
N SER A 192 -6.71 -2.22 1.57
CA SER A 192 -5.29 -2.39 1.18
C SER A 192 -4.58 -3.52 1.92
N VAL A 193 -5.16 -3.97 3.03
CA VAL A 193 -4.59 -5.01 3.91
C VAL A 193 -5.49 -6.23 3.90
N LYS A 194 -4.90 -7.40 3.65
CA LYS A 194 -5.54 -8.70 3.83
C LYS A 194 -4.86 -9.41 5.00
N SER A 195 -5.63 -10.13 5.81
CA SER A 195 -5.11 -10.88 6.94
C SER A 195 -5.69 -12.29 7.02
N ARG A 196 -4.92 -13.22 7.58
CA ARG A 196 -5.37 -14.56 7.97
C ARG A 196 -4.45 -15.16 9.01
N MET A 197 -4.94 -16.13 9.78
CA MET A 197 -4.10 -16.98 10.62
C MET A 197 -3.35 -17.99 9.73
N LEU A 198 -2.04 -18.18 9.98
CA LEU A 198 -1.25 -19.25 9.35
C LEU A 198 -1.32 -20.52 10.18
N GLU A 199 -1.14 -20.38 11.49
CA GLU A 199 -1.23 -21.42 12.51
C GLU A 199 -1.62 -20.75 13.83
N GLU A 200 -1.95 -21.53 14.85
CA GLU A 200 -2.37 -21.01 16.16
C GLU A 200 -1.38 -19.99 16.75
N GLY A 201 -1.77 -18.71 16.71
CA GLY A 201 -1.00 -17.57 17.21
C GLY A 201 -0.01 -16.96 16.20
N TYR A 202 0.08 -17.46 14.97
CA TYR A 202 0.94 -16.91 13.92
C TYR A 202 0.11 -16.24 12.82
N GLY A 203 0.17 -14.91 12.77
CA GLY A 203 -0.60 -14.10 11.82
C GLY A 203 0.12 -13.86 10.50
N TYR A 204 -0.65 -13.72 9.42
CA TYR A 204 -0.19 -13.22 8.12
C TYR A 204 -0.93 -11.94 7.76
N LEU A 205 -0.17 -10.92 7.36
CA LEU A 205 -0.67 -9.64 6.87
C LEU A 205 -0.09 -9.38 5.49
N ARG A 206 -0.91 -9.09 4.50
CA ARG A 206 -0.49 -8.70 3.16
C ARG A 206 -0.92 -7.28 2.88
N ILE A 207 0.04 -6.41 2.55
CA ILE A 207 -0.23 -5.07 2.03
C ILE A 207 0.04 -5.11 0.53
N SER A 208 -1.00 -4.97 -0.29
CA SER A 208 -0.84 -4.97 -1.75
C SER A 208 -0.39 -3.61 -2.28
N GLN A 209 -0.78 -2.52 -1.62
CA GLN A 209 -0.42 -1.15 -1.98
C GLN A 209 -0.62 -0.23 -0.76
N PHE A 210 0.19 0.82 -0.64
CA PHE A 210 0.06 1.83 0.41
C PHE A 210 -0.91 2.94 -0.01
N GLN A 211 -2.09 2.94 0.60
CA GLN A 211 -3.15 3.92 0.44
C GLN A 211 -3.30 4.76 1.70
N ALA A 212 -4.04 5.86 1.63
CA ALA A 212 -4.24 6.80 2.75
C ALA A 212 -4.64 6.11 4.07
N HIS A 213 -5.47 5.07 4.01
CA HIS A 213 -5.99 4.33 5.17
C HIS A 213 -5.25 3.02 5.48
N THR A 214 -4.12 2.72 4.84
CA THR A 214 -3.43 1.43 5.06
C THR A 214 -2.95 1.25 6.50
N GLY A 215 -2.54 2.33 7.17
CA GLY A 215 -2.18 2.28 8.59
C GLY A 215 -3.34 1.80 9.46
N ASP A 216 -4.51 2.43 9.34
CA ASP A 216 -5.72 2.06 10.09
C ASP A 216 -6.16 0.62 9.78
N ASN A 217 -6.20 0.27 8.48
CA ASN A 217 -6.54 -1.09 8.03
C ASN A 217 -5.59 -2.16 8.59
N LEU A 218 -4.30 -1.82 8.78
CA LEU A 218 -3.33 -2.73 9.38
C LEU A 218 -3.64 -2.97 10.87
N ILE A 219 -3.96 -1.91 11.62
CA ILE A 219 -4.30 -2.01 13.04
C ILE A 219 -5.57 -2.87 13.21
N GLU A 220 -6.62 -2.60 12.42
CA GLU A 220 -7.85 -3.39 12.43
C GLU A 220 -7.60 -4.87 12.12
N ALA A 221 -6.75 -5.14 11.13
CA ALA A 221 -6.37 -6.49 10.75
C ALA A 221 -5.62 -7.23 11.87
N ILE A 222 -4.69 -6.54 12.55
CA ILE A 222 -3.94 -7.09 13.69
C ILE A 222 -4.87 -7.35 14.87
N ASP A 223 -5.80 -6.45 15.17
CA ASP A 223 -6.76 -6.63 16.25
C ASP A 223 -7.74 -7.77 15.95
N GLY A 224 -8.07 -7.99 14.68
CA GLY A 224 -8.76 -9.20 14.22
C GLY A 224 -8.00 -10.48 14.55
N LEU A 225 -6.72 -10.53 14.16
CA LEU A 225 -5.86 -11.69 14.41
C LEU A 225 -5.64 -11.94 15.92
N LYS A 226 -5.52 -10.87 16.73
CA LYS A 226 -5.42 -11.00 18.19
C LYS A 226 -6.67 -11.61 18.80
N ARG A 227 -7.86 -11.16 18.39
CA ARG A 227 -9.14 -11.72 18.87
C ARG A 227 -9.26 -13.20 18.55
N GLU A 228 -8.82 -13.62 17.36
CA GLU A 228 -8.79 -15.03 16.96
C GLU A 228 -7.77 -15.85 17.77
N ALA A 229 -6.64 -15.26 18.13
CA ALA A 229 -5.56 -15.90 18.89
C ALA A 229 -5.68 -15.82 20.43
N GLY A 230 -6.77 -15.27 20.98
CA GLY A 230 -6.92 -15.10 22.43
C GLY A 230 -6.03 -13.98 23.02
N ASP A 231 -5.94 -12.85 22.34
CA ASP A 231 -5.23 -11.61 22.70
C ASP A 231 -3.69 -11.67 22.71
N GLN A 232 -3.09 -12.78 22.29
CA GLN A 232 -1.63 -12.88 22.13
C GLN A 232 -1.22 -13.56 20.81
N LEU A 233 -0.61 -12.77 19.93
CA LEU A 233 0.08 -13.30 18.77
C LEU A 233 1.50 -13.73 19.16
N LYS A 234 1.88 -14.95 18.77
CA LYS A 234 3.22 -15.51 18.89
C LYS A 234 4.18 -14.94 17.85
N GLY A 235 3.66 -14.36 16.77
CA GLY A 235 4.42 -13.63 15.77
C GLY A 235 3.61 -13.31 14.52
N VAL A 236 4.15 -12.46 13.65
CA VAL A 236 3.49 -12.01 12.42
C VAL A 236 4.43 -11.99 11.22
N VAL A 237 3.94 -12.49 10.08
CA VAL A 237 4.56 -12.25 8.77
C VAL A 237 3.88 -11.06 8.09
N LEU A 238 4.64 -10.01 7.79
CA LEU A 238 4.21 -8.88 6.98
C LEU A 238 4.71 -9.05 5.54
N ASP A 239 3.80 -9.30 4.61
CA ASP A 239 4.11 -9.54 3.20
C ASP A 239 3.97 -8.26 2.35
N LEU A 240 5.12 -7.76 1.89
CA LEU A 240 5.26 -6.62 1.00
C LEU A 240 5.71 -7.04 -0.42
N ARG A 241 5.69 -8.34 -0.74
CA ARG A 241 6.08 -8.83 -2.08
C ARG A 241 5.11 -8.33 -3.14
N ASN A 242 5.67 -7.86 -4.25
CA ASN A 242 4.95 -7.27 -5.38
C ASN A 242 4.13 -6.03 -5.00
N ASN A 243 4.52 -5.31 -3.94
CA ASN A 243 3.92 -4.04 -3.56
C ASN A 243 4.76 -2.86 -4.10
N PRO A 244 4.27 -2.13 -5.12
CA PRO A 244 5.02 -1.06 -5.78
C PRO A 244 5.15 0.22 -4.93
N GLY A 245 4.62 0.21 -3.70
CA GLY A 245 4.62 1.31 -2.76
C GLY A 245 3.28 2.01 -2.70
N GLY A 246 3.31 3.35 -2.71
CA GLY A 246 2.13 4.19 -2.58
C GLY A 246 2.42 5.44 -1.76
N VAL A 247 1.47 5.90 -0.95
CA VAL A 247 1.62 7.16 -0.22
C VAL A 247 2.59 7.04 0.96
N LEU A 248 3.48 8.03 1.09
CA LEU A 248 4.54 8.10 2.11
C LEU A 248 3.98 7.98 3.54
N ASN A 249 2.93 8.76 3.85
CA ASN A 249 2.36 8.79 5.20
C ASN A 249 1.81 7.42 5.65
N ALA A 250 1.32 6.61 4.71
CA ALA A 250 0.88 5.27 5.04
C ALA A 250 2.06 4.34 5.36
N ALA A 251 3.18 4.47 4.65
CA ALA A 251 4.41 3.76 4.98
C ALA A 251 4.91 4.13 6.38
N VAL A 252 4.87 5.42 6.71
CA VAL A 252 5.20 5.93 8.05
C VAL A 252 4.27 5.33 9.09
N ALA A 253 2.95 5.38 8.88
CA ALA A 253 1.97 4.83 9.82
C ALA A 253 2.13 3.31 10.03
N VAL A 254 2.41 2.56 8.97
CA VAL A 254 2.68 1.12 9.05
C VAL A 254 3.95 0.83 9.84
N SER A 255 5.05 1.55 9.60
CA SER A 255 6.28 1.39 10.38
C SER A 255 6.09 1.79 11.85
N ASP A 256 5.40 2.90 12.09
CA ASP A 256 5.10 3.45 13.42
C ASP A 256 4.26 2.50 14.28
N ALA A 257 3.45 1.63 13.66
CA ALA A 257 2.67 0.63 14.39
C ALA A 257 3.55 -0.40 15.14
N PHE A 258 4.81 -0.60 14.71
CA PHE A 258 5.70 -1.64 15.23
C PHE A 258 6.94 -1.10 15.94
N LEU A 259 7.15 0.22 15.94
CA LEU A 259 8.37 0.86 16.43
C LEU A 259 8.05 1.77 17.60
N GLU A 260 8.78 1.64 18.70
CA GLU A 260 8.55 2.48 19.88
C GLU A 260 9.31 3.82 19.84
N GLN A 261 10.37 3.92 19.04
CA GLN A 261 11.21 5.12 18.98
C GLN A 261 12.10 5.16 17.73
N GLY A 262 12.80 6.28 17.55
CA GLY A 262 13.80 6.50 16.50
C GLY A 262 13.21 6.94 15.16
N THR A 263 14.07 7.29 14.21
CA THR A 263 13.63 7.73 12.88
C THR A 263 13.06 6.55 12.09
N ILE A 264 12.01 6.80 11.32
CA ILE A 264 11.43 5.86 10.34
C ILE A 264 12.01 6.15 8.97
N VAL A 265 11.90 7.41 8.53
CA VAL A 265 12.37 7.88 7.23
C VAL A 265 12.62 9.37 7.30
N TYR A 266 13.56 9.85 6.51
CA TYR A 266 13.71 11.27 6.24
C TYR A 266 13.91 11.53 4.75
N THR A 267 13.65 12.76 4.34
CA THR A 267 13.69 13.22 2.97
C THR A 267 14.63 14.40 2.84
N GLU A 268 15.28 14.52 1.69
CA GLU A 268 16.11 15.66 1.32
C GLU A 268 15.73 16.10 -0.10
N GLY A 269 15.43 17.38 -0.28
CA GLY A 269 15.04 17.95 -1.56
C GLY A 269 15.66 19.32 -1.78
N ARG A 270 15.35 19.92 -2.93
CA ARG A 270 15.92 21.23 -3.31
C ARG A 270 15.32 22.39 -2.50
N ALA A 271 14.04 22.27 -2.13
CA ALA A 271 13.34 23.26 -1.33
C ALA A 271 13.38 22.87 0.14
N SER A 272 13.41 23.86 1.05
CA SER A 272 13.50 23.63 2.49
C SER A 272 12.31 22.86 3.05
N ASP A 273 11.13 23.02 2.45
CA ASP A 273 9.91 22.26 2.78
C ASP A 273 9.95 20.79 2.31
N SER A 274 10.95 20.43 1.51
CA SER A 274 11.18 19.06 1.03
C SER A 274 12.09 18.26 1.97
N GLU A 275 12.60 18.88 3.04
CA GLU A 275 13.32 18.22 4.13
C GLU A 275 12.36 17.84 5.26
N LEU A 276 11.80 16.63 5.19
CA LEU A 276 10.92 16.07 6.21
C LEU A 276 11.61 14.94 6.96
N ARG A 277 11.37 14.84 8.28
CA ARG A 277 11.81 13.72 9.12
C ARG A 277 10.63 13.15 9.88
N PHE A 278 10.43 11.84 9.76
CA PHE A 278 9.37 11.10 10.42
C PHE A 278 9.99 10.17 11.47
N ASN A 279 9.53 10.30 12.71
CA ASN A 279 9.99 9.50 13.84
C ASN A 279 8.85 8.65 14.40
N ALA A 280 9.21 7.50 14.95
CA ALA A 280 8.27 6.60 15.60
C ALA A 280 7.81 7.15 16.96
N ARG A 281 6.58 6.80 17.33
CA ARG A 281 5.93 7.08 18.61
C ARG A 281 5.97 5.81 19.47
N PRO A 282 5.88 5.89 20.81
CA PRO A 282 6.03 4.74 21.71
C PRO A 282 4.84 3.76 21.63
N GLN A 283 4.79 2.97 20.56
CA GLN A 283 3.76 1.98 20.30
C GLN A 283 4.35 0.78 19.53
N ASP A 284 4.23 -0.43 20.09
CA ASP A 284 4.36 -1.68 19.33
C ASP A 284 3.09 -2.49 19.48
N VAL A 285 2.30 -2.57 18.41
CA VAL A 285 1.04 -3.32 18.42
C VAL A 285 1.22 -4.82 18.60
N LEU A 286 2.42 -5.35 18.38
CA LEU A 286 2.77 -6.75 18.64
C LEU A 286 3.39 -6.96 20.02
N LYS A 287 3.60 -5.89 20.81
CA LYS A 287 4.17 -5.95 22.18
C LYS A 287 5.47 -6.76 22.23
N GLY A 288 6.36 -6.56 21.26
CA GLY A 288 7.63 -7.27 21.15
C GLY A 288 7.56 -8.65 20.51
N ALA A 289 6.38 -9.17 20.13
CA ALA A 289 6.31 -10.46 19.46
C ALA A 289 7.14 -10.46 18.15
N PRO A 290 7.82 -11.58 17.82
CA PRO A 290 8.65 -11.69 16.63
C PRO A 290 7.90 -11.34 15.33
N MET A 291 8.60 -10.68 14.40
CA MET A 291 8.04 -10.37 13.09
C MET A 291 9.04 -10.60 11.96
N VAL A 292 8.53 -11.06 10.82
CA VAL A 292 9.28 -11.23 9.57
C VAL A 292 8.60 -10.41 8.48
N VAL A 293 9.38 -9.67 7.70
CA VAL A 293 8.88 -8.92 6.53
C VAL A 293 9.34 -9.61 5.26
N LEU A 294 8.38 -10.03 4.43
CA LEU A 294 8.68 -10.61 3.12
C LEU A 294 8.77 -9.53 2.05
N VAL A 295 9.85 -9.57 1.28
CA VAL A 295 10.12 -8.61 0.19
C VAL A 295 10.62 -9.31 -1.07
N ASN A 296 10.46 -8.66 -2.22
CA ASN A 296 11.04 -9.11 -3.48
C ASN A 296 11.35 -7.95 -4.44
N GLY A 297 11.79 -8.24 -5.67
CA GLY A 297 12.09 -7.21 -6.68
C GLY A 297 10.88 -6.35 -7.10
N GLY A 298 9.66 -6.74 -6.76
CA GLY A 298 8.45 -5.93 -6.95
C GLY A 298 8.09 -5.06 -5.74
N SER A 299 8.82 -5.19 -4.62
CA SER A 299 8.71 -4.30 -3.46
C SER A 299 9.45 -3.00 -3.78
N ALA A 300 8.75 -1.87 -3.79
CA ALA A 300 9.33 -0.56 -4.14
C ALA A 300 8.81 0.57 -3.26
N SER A 301 9.55 1.69 -3.22
CA SER A 301 9.11 2.96 -2.62
C SER A 301 8.65 2.80 -1.16
N ALA A 302 7.39 3.10 -0.84
CA ALA A 302 6.82 2.92 0.51
C ALA A 302 7.12 1.53 1.14
N SER A 303 7.14 0.46 0.35
CA SER A 303 7.51 -0.88 0.83
C SER A 303 8.96 -0.93 1.34
N GLU A 304 9.87 -0.23 0.67
CA GLU A 304 11.29 -0.16 1.00
C GLU A 304 11.53 0.74 2.23
N ILE A 305 10.69 1.76 2.44
CA ILE A 305 10.67 2.55 3.67
C ILE A 305 10.32 1.66 4.86
N VAL A 306 9.26 0.86 4.77
CA VAL A 306 8.85 -0.03 5.86
C VAL A 306 9.92 -1.09 6.14
N ALA A 307 10.41 -1.77 5.10
CA ALA A 307 11.46 -2.76 5.25
C ALA A 307 12.75 -2.15 5.84
N GLY A 308 13.19 -1.00 5.31
CA GLY A 308 14.40 -0.31 5.78
C GLY A 308 14.28 0.20 7.22
N ALA A 309 13.14 0.80 7.59
CA ALA A 309 12.90 1.28 8.95
C ALA A 309 12.92 0.13 9.96
N LEU A 310 12.19 -0.95 9.68
CA LEU A 310 12.12 -2.11 10.58
C LEU A 310 13.45 -2.88 10.66
N GLN A 311 14.20 -2.94 9.56
CA GLN A 311 15.54 -3.54 9.51
C GLN A 311 16.55 -2.72 10.32
N ASP A 312 16.66 -1.41 10.06
CA ASP A 312 17.64 -0.53 10.70
C ASP A 312 17.43 -0.45 12.22
N GLN A 313 16.16 -0.50 12.65
CA GLN A 313 15.75 -0.52 14.06
C GLN A 313 15.82 -1.91 14.69
N LYS A 314 16.22 -2.95 13.92
CA LYS A 314 16.30 -4.35 14.36
C LYS A 314 14.97 -4.89 14.92
N ARG A 315 13.85 -4.35 14.44
CA ARG A 315 12.52 -4.74 14.88
C ARG A 315 12.03 -5.98 14.16
N ALA A 316 12.38 -6.13 12.88
CA ALA A 316 11.98 -7.24 12.04
C ALA A 316 13.17 -7.90 11.36
N VAL A 317 13.02 -9.17 11.01
CA VAL A 317 13.91 -9.83 10.03
C VAL A 317 13.31 -9.63 8.64
N ILE A 318 14.09 -9.09 7.72
CA ILE A 318 13.71 -8.94 6.32
C ILE A 318 14.12 -10.22 5.57
N MET A 319 13.17 -10.85 4.87
CA MET A 319 13.37 -12.11 4.18
C MET A 319 12.86 -12.04 2.73
N GLY A 320 13.55 -12.73 1.82
CA GLY A 320 13.14 -12.85 0.42
C GLY A 320 14.25 -12.48 -0.55
N THR A 321 13.98 -11.62 -1.53
CA THR A 321 15.00 -11.15 -2.49
C THR A 321 15.16 -9.63 -2.41
N LYS A 322 16.25 -9.11 -2.99
CA LYS A 322 16.51 -7.67 -3.05
C LYS A 322 15.32 -6.89 -3.63
N THR A 323 15.02 -5.72 -3.07
CA THR A 323 13.93 -4.84 -3.51
C THR A 323 14.31 -3.99 -4.72
N PHE A 324 13.34 -3.23 -5.26
CA PHE A 324 13.46 -2.53 -6.53
C PHE A 324 14.49 -1.38 -6.54
N GLY A 325 14.60 -0.59 -5.47
CA GLY A 325 15.52 0.54 -5.36
C GLY A 325 14.95 1.90 -5.79
N LYS A 326 13.69 2.21 -5.47
CA LYS A 326 13.10 3.53 -5.80
C LYS A 326 13.12 4.46 -4.58
N GLY A 327 14.21 5.20 -4.40
CA GLY A 327 14.46 6.17 -3.32
C GLY A 327 14.00 7.62 -3.57
N SER A 328 13.14 7.88 -4.55
CA SER A 328 12.65 9.22 -4.91
C SER A 328 11.23 9.50 -4.39
N VAL A 329 10.94 10.75 -4.04
CA VAL A 329 9.61 11.25 -3.67
C VAL A 329 9.02 12.05 -4.83
N GLN A 330 7.79 11.74 -5.19
CA GLN A 330 7.02 12.53 -6.16
C GLN A 330 5.99 13.40 -5.43
N THR A 331 6.01 14.71 -5.68
CA THR A 331 4.95 15.63 -5.26
C THR A 331 3.94 15.78 -6.39
N ILE A 332 2.66 15.76 -6.04
CA ILE A 332 1.56 16.04 -6.98
C ILE A 332 1.18 17.51 -6.85
N LEU A 333 1.38 18.27 -7.93
CA LEU A 333 1.11 19.70 -8.00
C LEU A 333 -0.13 19.92 -8.88
N PRO A 334 -1.31 20.18 -8.28
CA PRO A 334 -2.53 20.40 -9.04
C PRO A 334 -2.43 21.65 -9.92
N LEU A 335 -3.04 21.59 -11.10
CA LEU A 335 -3.09 22.68 -12.07
C LEU A 335 -4.53 23.14 -12.29
N THR A 336 -4.71 24.34 -12.85
CA THR A 336 -6.02 25.01 -12.97
C THR A 336 -7.03 24.31 -13.88
N ASN A 337 -6.58 23.39 -14.74
CA ASN A 337 -7.39 22.66 -15.71
C ASN A 337 -7.73 21.23 -15.23
N ASN A 338 -7.80 20.99 -13.91
CA ASN A 338 -8.00 19.67 -13.30
C ASN A 338 -6.93 18.63 -13.69
N SER A 339 -5.79 19.08 -14.22
CA SER A 339 -4.61 18.24 -14.46
C SER A 339 -3.64 18.37 -13.29
N ALA A 340 -2.58 17.58 -13.28
CA ALA A 340 -1.55 17.72 -12.27
C ALA A 340 -0.15 17.45 -12.83
N LEU A 341 0.84 18.10 -12.23
CA LEU A 341 2.23 17.77 -12.45
C LEU A 341 2.69 16.81 -11.34
N LYS A 342 3.08 15.59 -11.71
CA LYS A 342 3.80 14.68 -10.82
C LYS A 342 5.29 14.93 -10.99
N LEU A 343 5.96 15.41 -9.96
CA LEU A 343 7.36 15.84 -10.05
C LEU A 343 8.21 15.21 -8.96
N THR A 344 9.39 14.72 -9.31
CA THR A 344 10.38 14.30 -8.31
C THR A 344 10.97 15.52 -7.61
N THR A 345 10.69 15.65 -6.32
CA THR A 345 11.04 16.83 -5.51
C THR A 345 12.09 16.53 -4.44
N ALA A 346 12.16 15.29 -3.98
CA ALA A 346 13.07 14.86 -2.93
C ALA A 346 13.54 13.41 -3.14
N ARG A 347 14.56 13.04 -2.38
CA ARG A 347 14.98 11.66 -2.14
C ARG A 347 14.69 11.29 -0.70
N TYR A 348 14.47 10.03 -0.42
CA TYR A 348 14.30 9.55 0.95
C TYR A 348 15.38 8.54 1.32
N TYR A 349 15.65 8.47 2.63
CA TYR A 349 16.74 7.70 3.21
C TYR A 349 16.25 6.92 4.42
N THR A 350 16.87 5.77 4.67
CA THR A 350 16.57 4.96 5.86
C THR A 350 17.17 5.60 7.12
N PRO A 351 16.78 5.15 8.33
CA PRO A 351 17.30 5.70 9.59
C PRO A 351 18.83 5.68 9.71
N SER A 352 19.50 4.67 9.12
CA SER A 352 20.97 4.58 9.09
C SER A 352 21.66 5.50 8.07
N GLY A 353 20.89 6.31 7.32
CA GLY A 353 21.40 7.21 6.28
C GLY A 353 21.62 6.53 4.92
N ARG A 354 21.11 5.30 4.75
CA ARG A 354 21.24 4.54 3.50
C ARG A 354 20.37 5.16 2.41
N SER A 355 20.97 5.43 1.25
CA SER A 355 20.22 5.77 0.03
C SER A 355 19.65 4.49 -0.58
N ILE A 356 18.33 4.44 -0.76
CA ILE A 356 17.66 3.31 -1.41
C ILE A 356 17.69 3.44 -2.95
N GLN A 357 17.88 4.65 -3.47
CA GLN A 357 17.80 4.93 -4.90
C GLN A 357 18.83 4.11 -5.69
N ALA A 358 18.35 3.34 -6.66
CA ALA A 358 19.11 2.41 -7.51
C ALA A 358 19.84 1.27 -6.76
N GLU A 359 19.65 1.15 -5.44
CA GLU A 359 20.26 0.09 -4.63
C GLU A 359 19.21 -0.90 -4.12
N GLY A 360 18.13 -0.41 -3.50
CA GLY A 360 17.14 -1.25 -2.82
C GLY A 360 17.60 -1.71 -1.43
N ILE A 361 16.67 -2.35 -0.71
CA ILE A 361 16.90 -3.04 0.56
C ILE A 361 17.38 -4.46 0.28
N THR A 362 18.49 -4.83 0.90
CA THR A 362 19.00 -6.20 0.89
C THR A 362 18.38 -6.95 2.08
N PRO A 363 17.74 -8.11 1.87
CA PRO A 363 17.13 -8.87 2.96
C PRO A 363 18.20 -9.43 3.90
N ASP A 364 17.86 -9.60 5.18
CA ASP A 364 18.72 -10.25 6.17
C ASP A 364 18.89 -11.74 5.86
N ILE A 365 17.83 -12.37 5.34
CA ILE A 365 17.82 -13.76 4.90
C ILE A 365 17.33 -13.82 3.46
N THR A 366 18.23 -14.20 2.55
CA THR A 366 17.88 -14.36 1.14
C THR A 366 17.16 -15.69 0.93
N VAL A 367 15.96 -15.64 0.38
CA VAL A 367 15.15 -16.83 0.03
C VAL A 367 14.56 -16.61 -1.36
N GLU A 368 14.97 -17.43 -2.31
CA GLU A 368 14.44 -17.40 -3.69
C GLU A 368 13.05 -18.04 -3.76
N ASN A 369 12.26 -17.62 -4.76
CA ASN A 369 10.96 -18.24 -5.02
C ASN A 369 11.12 -19.56 -5.77
N VAL A 370 11.33 -20.65 -5.02
CA VAL A 370 11.53 -22.00 -5.57
C VAL A 370 10.23 -22.81 -5.55
N LYS A 371 10.14 -23.78 -6.45
CA LYS A 371 9.11 -24.82 -6.41
C LYS A 371 9.64 -26.00 -5.60
N VAL A 372 8.95 -26.33 -4.53
CA VAL A 372 9.28 -27.51 -3.71
C VAL A 372 8.77 -28.75 -4.42
N GLY A 373 9.68 -29.72 -4.65
CA GLY A 373 9.33 -31.01 -5.23
C GLY A 373 8.54 -31.90 -4.27
N ASP A 374 8.14 -33.08 -4.73
CA ASP A 374 7.45 -34.04 -3.86
C ASP A 374 8.34 -34.54 -2.74
N VAL A 375 7.73 -34.80 -1.58
CA VAL A 375 8.41 -35.52 -0.50
C VAL A 375 8.68 -36.92 -1.04
N VAL A 376 9.95 -37.33 -1.05
CA VAL A 376 10.31 -38.70 -1.39
C VAL A 376 9.81 -39.59 -0.26
N ASP A 377 8.64 -40.20 -0.46
CA ASP A 377 8.22 -41.36 0.31
C ASP A 377 9.00 -42.56 -0.23
N ASP A 378 10.06 -42.92 0.47
CA ASP A 378 10.88 -44.10 0.19
C ASP A 378 10.11 -45.41 0.47
N GLY A 379 8.85 -45.34 0.92
CA GLY A 379 7.96 -46.49 1.12
C GLY A 379 8.38 -47.41 2.26
N VAL A 380 9.48 -47.07 2.93
CA VAL A 380 10.02 -47.77 4.08
C VAL A 380 9.71 -46.93 5.30
N ALA A 381 8.77 -47.38 6.12
CA ALA A 381 8.58 -46.79 7.45
C ALA A 381 9.93 -46.78 8.16
N ARG A 382 10.46 -45.59 8.43
CA ARG A 382 11.75 -45.43 9.11
C ARG A 382 11.64 -46.13 10.46
N LEU A 383 12.40 -47.21 10.64
CA LEU A 383 12.50 -47.93 11.91
C LEU A 383 12.85 -46.91 13.00
N LYS A 384 11.96 -46.73 13.96
CA LYS A 384 12.21 -45.94 15.16
C LYS A 384 12.80 -46.86 16.22
N GLU A 385 13.51 -46.28 17.19
CA GLU A 385 14.01 -47.02 18.36
C GLU A 385 12.89 -47.84 19.00
N ALA A 386 11.69 -47.27 19.13
CA ALA A 386 10.50 -47.94 19.68
C ALA A 386 10.06 -49.19 18.91
N ASP A 387 10.38 -49.29 17.61
CA ASP A 387 10.05 -50.43 16.76
C ASP A 387 11.06 -51.59 16.89
N LEU A 388 12.21 -51.35 17.54
CA LEU A 388 13.24 -52.35 17.76
C LEU A 388 12.87 -53.31 18.89
N THR A 389 13.22 -54.57 18.69
CA THR A 389 13.08 -55.58 19.73
C THR A 389 14.05 -55.26 20.86
N ARG A 390 13.54 -55.10 22.09
CA ARG A 390 14.28 -54.66 23.30
C ARG A 390 14.74 -53.20 23.31
N HIS A 391 13.99 -52.31 22.68
CA HIS A 391 14.22 -50.88 22.84
C HIS A 391 14.18 -50.45 24.31
N LEU A 392 14.95 -49.42 24.65
CA LEU A 392 14.99 -48.89 26.01
C LEU A 392 13.75 -48.02 26.25
N ALA A 393 12.98 -48.33 27.30
CA ALA A 393 11.88 -47.48 27.73
C ALA A 393 12.41 -46.28 28.52
N ASN A 394 11.80 -45.10 28.31
CA ASN A 394 12.11 -43.91 29.11
C ASN A 394 11.40 -43.97 30.47
N GLY A 395 12.16 -44.01 31.57
CA GLY A 395 11.64 -43.96 32.94
C GLY A 395 10.92 -45.22 33.42
N ASP A 396 10.07 -45.11 34.46
CA ASP A 396 9.35 -46.21 35.14
C ASP A 396 8.30 -46.96 34.28
N ALA A 397 8.38 -46.86 32.96
CA ALA A 397 7.60 -47.68 32.06
C ALA A 397 8.18 -49.10 32.02
N LYS A 398 7.48 -50.05 32.67
CA LYS A 398 7.86 -51.46 32.65
C LYS A 398 7.99 -51.97 31.21
N PRO A 399 9.06 -52.73 30.87
CA PRO A 399 9.17 -53.37 29.57
C PRO A 399 7.98 -54.32 29.39
N LYS A 400 7.30 -54.25 28.24
CA LYS A 400 6.41 -55.33 27.84
C LYS A 400 7.29 -56.46 27.31
N ASP A 401 7.46 -57.49 28.13
CA ASP A 401 8.14 -58.72 27.73
C ASP A 401 7.45 -59.32 26.50
N GLY A 402 8.27 -59.71 25.53
CA GLY A 402 7.81 -60.20 24.24
C GLY A 402 7.17 -61.57 24.31
N GLU A 403 6.03 -61.71 23.65
CA GLU A 403 5.54 -62.98 23.14
C GLU A 403 5.26 -62.87 21.64
N GLY A 404 5.92 -63.73 20.87
CA GLY A 404 5.31 -64.48 19.78
C GLY A 404 4.94 -63.74 18.49
N ALA A 405 5.74 -63.98 17.45
CA ALA A 405 5.32 -63.85 16.07
C ALA A 405 4.02 -64.66 15.81
N GLY A 406 2.97 -64.00 15.31
CA GLY A 406 1.75 -64.68 14.88
C GLY A 406 0.61 -63.74 14.47
N LYS A 407 0.49 -63.50 13.16
CA LYS A 407 -0.66 -62.94 12.41
C LYS A 407 -1.91 -62.54 13.23
N LYS A 408 -2.28 -61.26 13.18
CA LYS A 408 -3.68 -60.81 13.04
C LYS A 408 -3.79 -59.31 12.76
N GLY A 409 -4.55 -59.00 11.71
CA GLY A 409 -5.38 -57.80 11.63
C GLY A 409 -4.72 -56.57 11.05
N ALA A 410 -5.07 -56.26 9.80
CA ALA A 410 -5.21 -54.87 9.39
C ALA A 410 -6.09 -54.14 10.43
N GLY A 411 -5.49 -53.17 11.12
CA GLY A 411 -6.09 -52.24 12.07
C GLY A 411 -5.34 -50.92 11.92
N PRO A 412 -6.03 -49.77 11.95
CA PRO A 412 -5.83 -48.71 11.00
C PRO A 412 -4.42 -48.13 11.07
N ALA A 413 -3.75 -48.08 9.91
CA ALA A 413 -2.79 -47.04 9.61
C ALA A 413 -3.55 -45.71 9.77
N GLY A 414 -3.45 -45.14 10.96
CA GLY A 414 -4.32 -44.07 11.40
C GLY A 414 -3.91 -43.53 12.76
N GLU A 415 -2.61 -43.58 13.10
CA GLU A 415 -2.08 -42.46 13.86
C GLU A 415 -1.96 -41.34 12.84
N GLN A 416 -2.98 -40.48 12.85
CA GLN A 416 -2.98 -39.19 12.19
C GLN A 416 -1.59 -38.60 12.34
N ALA A 417 -0.85 -38.50 11.22
CA ALA A 417 0.13 -37.45 11.11
C ALA A 417 -0.59 -36.17 11.58
N PRO A 418 -0.02 -35.41 12.53
CA PRO A 418 -0.72 -34.24 13.04
C PRO A 418 -1.14 -33.42 11.83
N ALA A 419 -2.42 -33.00 11.77
CA ALA A 419 -3.00 -32.29 10.63
C ALA A 419 -2.12 -31.11 10.13
N THR A 420 -1.24 -30.61 11.00
CA THR A 420 -0.21 -29.60 10.74
C THR A 420 0.84 -30.00 9.70
N GLY A 421 1.16 -31.29 9.52
CA GLY A 421 2.21 -31.75 8.60
C GLY A 421 1.83 -31.63 7.12
N GLU A 422 0.62 -32.05 6.77
CA GLU A 422 0.11 -31.95 5.39
C GLU A 422 -0.18 -30.49 5.00
N GLU A 423 -0.71 -29.68 5.93
CA GLU A 423 -0.93 -28.24 5.71
C GLU A 423 0.39 -27.46 5.57
N GLN A 424 1.42 -27.80 6.35
CA GLN A 424 2.76 -27.20 6.21
C GLN A 424 3.43 -27.57 4.89
N LEU A 425 3.30 -28.82 4.46
CA LEU A 425 3.78 -29.27 3.15
C LEU A 425 3.01 -28.59 2.01
N SER A 426 1.71 -28.36 2.19
CA SER A 426 0.89 -27.58 1.25
C SER A 426 1.35 -26.12 1.15
N LEU A 427 1.66 -25.47 2.28
CA LEU A 427 2.20 -24.11 2.29
C LEU A 427 3.58 -24.04 1.63
N ALA A 428 4.48 -24.98 1.93
CA ALA A 428 5.80 -25.02 1.31
C ALA A 428 5.73 -25.17 -0.23
N ARG A 429 4.74 -25.90 -0.74
CA ARG A 429 4.50 -26.09 -2.18
C ARG A 429 3.88 -24.86 -2.85
N THR A 430 2.99 -24.17 -2.15
CA THR A 430 2.24 -23.03 -2.70
C THR A 430 2.98 -21.71 -2.55
N ASP A 431 3.68 -21.51 -1.43
CA ASP A 431 4.43 -20.31 -1.10
C ASP A 431 5.62 -20.65 -0.17
N TYR A 432 6.73 -21.05 -0.78
CA TYR A 432 7.93 -21.45 -0.05
C TYR A 432 8.52 -20.33 0.83
N GLN A 433 8.53 -19.09 0.35
CA GLN A 433 9.06 -17.97 1.14
C GLN A 433 8.21 -17.71 2.39
N LEU A 434 6.88 -17.82 2.28
CA LEU A 434 6.00 -17.70 3.44
C LEU A 434 6.18 -18.86 4.43
N TYR A 435 6.39 -20.07 3.93
CA TYR A 435 6.73 -21.23 4.75
C TYR A 435 8.03 -21.01 5.55
N GLU A 436 9.10 -20.54 4.90
CA GLU A 436 10.38 -20.22 5.57
C GLU A 436 10.22 -19.10 6.61
N ALA A 437 9.45 -18.06 6.31
CA ALA A 437 9.16 -16.99 7.27
C ALA A 437 8.44 -17.51 8.52
N LEU A 438 7.45 -18.40 8.34
CA LEU A 438 6.74 -19.04 9.44
C LEU A 438 7.67 -19.92 10.29
N ASN A 439 8.54 -20.69 9.65
CA ASN A 439 9.54 -21.51 10.34
C ASN A 439 10.50 -20.66 11.18
N LEU A 440 10.95 -19.53 10.64
CA LEU A 440 11.79 -18.59 11.38
C LEU A 440 11.07 -18.02 12.59
N LEU A 441 9.81 -17.60 12.46
CA LEU A 441 9.02 -17.08 13.58
C LEU A 441 8.88 -18.11 14.71
N LYS A 442 8.66 -19.38 14.37
CA LYS A 442 8.65 -20.48 15.36
C LYS A 442 9.99 -20.60 16.06
N GLY A 443 11.09 -20.58 15.31
CA GLY A 443 12.45 -20.62 15.86
C GLY A 443 12.73 -19.46 16.82
N LEU A 444 12.37 -18.23 16.43
CA LEU A 444 12.53 -17.02 17.26
C LEU A 444 11.74 -17.12 18.57
N ASN A 445 10.48 -17.58 18.50
CA ASN A 445 9.65 -17.75 19.69
C ASN A 445 10.22 -18.83 20.65
N ILE A 446 10.71 -19.96 20.11
CA ILE A 446 11.37 -21.01 20.92
C ILE A 446 12.62 -20.45 21.63
N LEU A 447 13.40 -19.61 20.96
CA LEU A 447 14.59 -18.99 21.56
C LEU A 447 14.23 -17.94 22.62
N GLU A 448 13.18 -17.16 22.40
CA GLU A 448 12.72 -16.15 23.35
C GLU A 448 12.17 -16.80 24.64
N GLN A 449 11.42 -17.90 24.51
CA GLN A 449 10.95 -18.69 25.64
C GLN A 449 12.08 -19.27 26.50
N ARG A 450 13.25 -19.54 25.91
CA ARG A 450 14.45 -20.01 26.65
C ARG A 450 15.21 -18.90 27.37
N ARG A 451 14.96 -17.63 27.02
CA ARG A 451 15.59 -16.45 27.64
C ARG A 451 14.79 -15.90 28.82
N ARG A 452 13.49 -16.21 28.89
CA ARG A 452 12.63 -15.97 30.05
C ARG A 452 12.78 -17.12 31.03
#